data_AF-A0AAW2CZA1-F1
#
_entry.id   AF-A0AAW2CZA1-F1
#
_cell.length_a   1.000
_cell.length_b   1.000
_cell.length_c   1.000
_cell.angle_alpha   90.00
_cell.angle_beta   90.00
_cell.angle_gamma   90.00
#
_symmetry.space_group_name_H-M   'P 1'
#
loop_
_entity.id
_entity.type
_entity.pdbx_description
1 polymer ?
#
loop_
_entity_poly.entity_id
_entity_poly.type
_entity_poly.pdbx_seq_one_letter_code
_entity_poly.pdbx_strand_id
1 'polypeptide(L)'
;MAEPSTKVTPPLKDELDIVIPTIRTLDFLESWVPFSEQYHLIIVQDGGPSKTIGVPESFYYELYNRNDINQIPGPRDSCISYKDSACHSFSFLLSKKKYIFTIDDDCFTLTKMYESVSIGRILDKKDWKVVRGEMPPRLSRVEVKGLIYRQERNTE
;
A
#
# COMPACT_ATOMS: atom_id res chain seq x y z
N MET A 1 27.48 -31.52 0.68
CA MET A 1 26.28 -31.31 1.52
C MET A 1 25.76 -29.93 1.18
N ALA A 2 24.51 -29.80 0.74
CA ALA A 2 23.94 -28.50 0.39
C ALA A 2 23.72 -27.69 1.68
N GLU A 3 24.27 -26.49 1.75
CA GLU A 3 24.04 -25.60 2.88
C GLU A 3 22.55 -25.22 2.94
N PRO A 4 21.94 -25.21 4.14
CA PRO A 4 20.56 -24.79 4.29
C PRO A 4 20.46 -23.30 3.93
N SER A 5 19.69 -23.00 2.88
CA SER A 5 19.33 -21.62 2.50
C SER A 5 18.60 -20.96 3.67
N THR A 6 19.30 -20.09 4.38
CA THR A 6 18.72 -19.22 5.40
C THR A 6 17.76 -18.26 4.69
N LYS A 7 16.45 -18.55 4.75
CA LYS A 7 15.43 -17.59 4.33
C LYS A 7 15.60 -16.30 5.13
N VAL A 8 16.23 -15.31 4.52
CA VAL A 8 16.32 -13.96 5.08
C VAL A 8 14.90 -13.46 5.26
N THR A 9 14.53 -13.19 6.51
CA THR A 9 13.20 -12.63 6.81
C THR A 9 13.19 -11.20 6.30
N PRO A 10 12.22 -10.81 5.45
CA PRO A 10 12.14 -9.45 4.94
C PRO A 10 11.99 -8.46 6.10
N PRO A 11 12.63 -7.28 6.01
CA PRO A 11 12.44 -6.26 7.02
C PRO A 11 10.95 -5.86 7.10
N LEU A 12 10.47 -5.64 8.31
CA LEU A 12 9.12 -5.12 8.59
C LEU A 12 7.95 -6.02 8.15
N LYS A 13 8.18 -7.31 7.85
CA LYS A 13 7.14 -8.24 7.38
C LYS A 13 5.85 -8.19 8.21
N ASP A 14 5.98 -8.20 9.54
CA ASP A 14 4.83 -8.20 10.44
C ASP A 14 4.33 -6.80 10.80
N GLU A 15 5.03 -5.74 10.36
CA GLU A 15 4.77 -4.34 10.70
C GLU A 15 4.30 -3.49 9.52
N LEU A 16 4.31 -4.02 8.28
CA LEU A 16 4.02 -3.29 7.05
C LEU A 16 2.83 -3.89 6.28
N ASP A 17 1.88 -3.04 5.90
CA ASP A 17 0.91 -3.33 4.84
C ASP A 17 1.32 -2.61 3.54
N ILE A 18 1.22 -3.30 2.40
CA ILE A 18 1.36 -2.68 1.08
C ILE A 18 -0.04 -2.34 0.57
N VAL A 19 -0.25 -1.09 0.17
CA VAL A 19 -1.55 -0.59 -0.31
C VAL A 19 -1.49 -0.34 -1.81
N ILE A 20 -2.46 -0.86 -2.54
CA ILE A 20 -2.55 -0.72 -3.99
C ILE A 20 -3.93 -0.15 -4.35
N PRO A 21 -4.05 1.16 -4.58
CA PRO A 21 -5.22 1.68 -5.26
C PRO A 21 -5.17 1.28 -6.74
N THR A 22 -6.28 0.80 -7.29
CA THR A 22 -6.30 0.37 -8.70
C THR A 22 -7.61 0.67 -9.42
N ILE A 23 -7.51 0.98 -10.71
CA ILE A 23 -8.65 1.19 -11.62
C ILE A 23 -8.70 0.15 -12.76
N ARG A 24 -7.68 -0.71 -12.83
CA ARG A 24 -7.40 -1.65 -13.94
C ARG A 24 -7.01 -3.04 -13.39
N THR A 25 -6.31 -3.83 -14.19
CA THR A 25 -5.82 -5.17 -13.81
C THR A 25 -4.56 -5.05 -12.93
N LEU A 26 -4.23 -6.13 -12.23
CA LEU A 26 -3.06 -6.20 -11.34
C LEU A 26 -1.92 -7.02 -11.93
N ASP A 27 -1.83 -7.09 -13.26
CA ASP A 27 -0.80 -7.87 -13.96
C ASP A 27 0.62 -7.41 -13.59
N PHE A 28 0.77 -6.13 -13.19
CA PHE A 28 2.03 -5.58 -12.71
C PHE A 28 2.59 -6.37 -11.51
N LEU A 29 1.74 -6.98 -10.68
CA LEU A 29 2.14 -7.74 -9.50
C LEU A 29 3.04 -8.94 -9.82
N GLU A 30 2.98 -9.48 -11.05
CA GLU A 30 3.89 -10.55 -11.48
C GLU A 30 5.36 -10.14 -11.31
N SER A 31 5.69 -8.89 -11.65
CA SER A 31 7.04 -8.33 -11.48
C SER A 31 7.38 -8.01 -10.02
N TRP A 32 6.38 -7.97 -9.14
CA TRP A 32 6.50 -7.67 -7.72
C TRP A 32 6.55 -8.91 -6.82
N VAL A 33 6.26 -10.11 -7.34
CA VAL A 33 6.27 -11.37 -6.57
C VAL A 33 7.51 -11.51 -5.68
N PRO A 34 8.76 -11.32 -6.16
CA PRO A 34 9.96 -11.50 -5.33
C PRO A 34 10.02 -10.58 -4.11
N PHE A 35 9.31 -9.45 -4.15
CA PHE A 35 9.37 -8.39 -3.14
C PHE A 35 8.13 -8.36 -2.24
N SER A 36 6.95 -8.68 -2.78
CA SER A 36 5.66 -8.40 -2.13
C SER A 36 4.92 -9.63 -1.63
N GLU A 37 5.27 -10.85 -2.06
CA GLU A 37 4.59 -12.09 -1.66
C GLU A 37 4.59 -12.32 -0.14
N GLN A 38 5.58 -11.77 0.55
CA GLN A 38 5.76 -11.94 1.99
C GLN A 38 5.01 -10.92 2.83
N TYR A 39 4.47 -9.86 2.21
CA TYR A 39 3.74 -8.79 2.88
C TYR A 39 2.24 -8.96 2.68
N HIS A 40 1.46 -8.38 3.58
CA HIS A 40 0.01 -8.30 3.41
C HIS A 40 -0.35 -7.16 2.45
N LEU A 41 -1.20 -7.43 1.47
CA LEU A 41 -1.68 -6.45 0.51
C LEU A 41 -3.09 -5.97 0.88
N ILE A 42 -3.31 -4.66 0.87
CA ILE A 42 -4.64 -4.06 0.91
C ILE A 42 -4.89 -3.43 -0.46
N ILE A 43 -5.78 -4.04 -1.23
CA ILE A 43 -6.10 -3.59 -2.59
C ILE A 43 -7.42 -2.83 -2.53
N VAL A 44 -7.43 -1.59 -3.04
CA VAL A 44 -8.62 -0.74 -3.08
C VAL A 44 -8.98 -0.44 -4.52
N GLN A 45 -10.08 -1.02 -4.98
CA GLN A 45 -10.58 -0.85 -6.34
C GLN A 45 -11.37 0.46 -6.49
N ASP A 46 -10.80 1.40 -7.24
CA ASP A 46 -11.36 2.70 -7.60
C ASP A 46 -12.07 2.64 -8.97
N GLY A 47 -13.13 1.84 -9.04
CA GLY A 47 -13.88 1.65 -10.27
C GLY A 47 -15.26 1.04 -10.04
N GLY A 48 -15.95 0.71 -11.14
CA GLY A 48 -17.25 0.04 -11.06
C GLY A 48 -17.13 -1.26 -10.26
N PRO A 49 -17.95 -1.47 -9.20
CA PRO A 49 -17.84 -2.63 -8.32
C PRO A 49 -18.17 -3.96 -9.01
N SER A 50 -18.69 -3.93 -10.23
CA SER A 50 -18.94 -5.10 -11.08
C SER A 50 -17.71 -5.57 -11.84
N LYS A 51 -16.62 -4.80 -11.88
CA LYS A 51 -15.37 -5.25 -12.50
C LYS A 51 -14.67 -6.21 -11.56
N THR A 52 -14.47 -7.44 -11.99
CA THR A 52 -13.62 -8.38 -11.27
C THR A 52 -12.16 -8.07 -11.56
N ILE A 53 -11.36 -7.94 -10.50
CA ILE A 53 -9.90 -7.83 -10.59
C ILE A 53 -9.31 -9.18 -10.21
N GLY A 54 -8.45 -9.72 -11.07
CA GLY A 54 -7.68 -10.92 -10.76
C GLY A 54 -6.45 -10.56 -9.95
N VAL A 55 -6.30 -11.16 -8.77
CA VAL A 55 -5.07 -11.10 -7.96
C VAL A 55 -4.37 -12.45 -8.08
N PRO A 56 -3.05 -12.51 -8.31
CA PRO A 56 -2.33 -13.79 -8.34
C PRO A 56 -2.49 -14.55 -7.00
N GLU A 57 -2.71 -15.86 -7.07
CA GLU A 57 -3.05 -16.70 -5.89
C GLU A 57 -1.96 -16.74 -4.81
N SER A 58 -0.71 -16.43 -5.16
CA SER A 58 0.42 -16.44 -4.23
C SER A 58 0.37 -15.31 -3.19
N PHE A 59 -0.42 -14.26 -3.42
CA PHE A 59 -0.47 -13.11 -2.51
C PHE A 59 -1.46 -13.31 -1.38
N TYR A 60 -1.07 -12.87 -0.19
CA TYR A 60 -1.99 -12.68 0.93
C TYR A 60 -2.57 -11.27 0.88
N TYR A 61 -3.88 -11.15 0.62
CA TYR A 61 -4.51 -9.86 0.39
C TYR A 61 -5.94 -9.75 0.95
N GLU A 62 -6.34 -8.49 1.20
CA GLU A 62 -7.74 -8.06 1.34
C GLU A 62 -8.09 -7.15 0.16
N LEU A 63 -9.21 -7.41 -0.51
CA LEU A 63 -9.71 -6.62 -1.63
C LEU A 63 -10.98 -5.87 -1.23
N TYR A 64 -10.96 -4.56 -1.42
CA TYR A 64 -12.09 -3.68 -1.14
C TYR A 64 -12.50 -2.92 -2.40
N ASN A 65 -13.80 -2.69 -2.54
CA ASN A 65 -14.37 -1.93 -3.64
C ASN A 65 -15.30 -0.82 -3.12
N ARG A 66 -16.01 -0.18 -4.05
CA ARG A 66 -16.91 0.93 -3.74
C ARG A 66 -17.97 0.60 -2.69
N ASN A 67 -18.50 -0.62 -2.69
CA ASN A 67 -19.52 -1.02 -1.73
C ASN A 67 -18.95 -1.05 -0.31
N ASP A 68 -17.70 -1.48 -0.14
CA ASP A 68 -17.04 -1.52 1.15
C ASP A 68 -16.74 -0.12 1.67
N ILE A 69 -16.29 0.79 0.81
CA ILE A 69 -16.03 2.19 1.18
C ILE A 69 -17.33 2.93 1.51
N ASN A 70 -18.47 2.56 0.91
CA ASN A 70 -19.76 3.12 1.28
C ASN A 70 -20.30 2.55 2.61
N GLN A 71 -19.92 1.32 2.99
CA GLN A 71 -20.46 0.65 4.17
C GLN A 71 -19.61 0.86 5.43
N ILE A 72 -18.29 0.67 5.33
CA ILE A 72 -17.39 0.61 6.51
C ILE A 72 -17.25 1.97 7.22
N PRO A 73 -17.01 3.09 6.52
CA PRO A 73 -17.00 4.43 7.13
C PRO A 73 -18.40 4.92 7.53
N GLY A 74 -19.47 4.28 7.04
CA GLY A 74 -20.85 4.68 7.27
C GLY A 74 -21.14 6.11 6.79
N PRO A 75 -21.76 6.98 7.61
CA PRO A 75 -22.10 8.36 7.22
C PRO A 75 -20.92 9.27 6.80
N ARG A 76 -19.68 8.79 6.93
CA ARG A 76 -18.45 9.52 6.61
C ARG A 76 -17.78 9.02 5.32
N ASP A 77 -18.47 8.20 4.53
CA ASP A 77 -17.99 7.70 3.23
C ASP A 77 -17.59 8.85 2.28
N SER A 78 -18.28 9.99 2.34
CA SER A 78 -17.97 11.21 1.60
C SER A 78 -16.57 11.79 1.86
N CYS A 79 -15.91 11.41 2.96
CA CYS A 79 -14.53 11.82 3.25
C CYS A 79 -13.48 11.05 2.43
N ILE A 80 -13.87 9.95 1.76
CA ILE A 80 -12.98 9.17 0.89
C ILE A 80 -13.24 9.58 -0.57
N SER A 81 -12.21 10.12 -1.22
CA SER A 81 -12.29 10.50 -2.64
C SER A 81 -12.12 9.27 -3.55
N TYR A 82 -12.83 9.29 -4.67
CA TYR A 82 -12.84 8.25 -5.72
C TYR A 82 -12.31 8.78 -7.05
N LYS A 83 -11.45 9.78 -6.95
CA LYS A 83 -10.84 10.43 -8.10
C LYS A 83 -9.38 10.02 -8.13
N ASP A 84 -9.01 9.35 -9.21
CA ASP A 84 -7.63 9.09 -9.61
C ASP A 84 -6.78 8.50 -8.47
N SER A 85 -7.17 7.34 -7.93
CA SER A 85 -6.44 6.58 -6.89
C SER A 85 -6.46 7.17 -5.46
N ALA A 86 -7.18 8.27 -5.24
CA ALA A 86 -7.34 8.87 -3.91
C ALA A 86 -8.02 7.93 -2.88
N CYS A 87 -8.65 6.86 -3.36
CA CYS A 87 -9.28 5.81 -2.54
C CYS A 87 -8.29 5.12 -1.60
N HIS A 88 -6.97 5.17 -1.85
CA HIS A 88 -5.97 4.60 -0.95
C HIS A 88 -6.08 5.16 0.48
N SER A 89 -6.67 6.35 0.66
CA SER A 89 -6.97 6.91 1.99
C SER A 89 -7.87 6.00 2.84
N PHE A 90 -8.69 5.16 2.20
CA PHE A 90 -9.51 4.15 2.87
C PHE A 90 -8.66 3.10 3.60
N SER A 91 -7.54 2.68 2.99
CA SER A 91 -6.63 1.71 3.59
C SER A 91 -6.06 2.16 4.94
N PHE A 92 -5.98 3.48 5.17
CA PHE A 92 -5.48 4.04 6.43
C PHE A 92 -6.43 3.74 7.60
N LEU A 93 -7.72 3.53 7.33
CA LEU A 93 -8.72 3.12 8.31
C LEU A 93 -8.68 1.61 8.58
N LEU A 94 -8.26 0.82 7.60
CA LEU A 94 -8.30 -0.64 7.63
C LEU A 94 -7.02 -1.26 8.21
N SER A 95 -5.87 -0.75 7.79
CA SER A 95 -4.57 -1.27 8.18
C SER A 95 -4.39 -1.21 9.70
N LYS A 96 -3.98 -2.33 10.29
CA LYS A 96 -3.60 -2.44 11.71
C LYS A 96 -2.09 -2.43 11.91
N LYS A 97 -1.33 -2.49 10.80
CA LYS A 97 0.12 -2.47 10.79
C LYS A 97 0.64 -1.07 11.13
N LYS A 98 1.91 -1.03 11.52
CA LYS A 98 2.60 0.20 11.95
C LYS A 98 2.98 1.07 10.76
N TYR A 99 3.37 0.44 9.67
CA TYR A 99 3.73 1.09 8.43
C TYR A 99 2.72 0.74 7.34
N ILE A 100 2.49 1.71 6.47
CA ILE A 100 1.74 1.54 5.23
C ILE A 100 2.64 2.01 4.10
N PHE A 101 2.82 1.17 3.08
CA PHE A 101 3.56 1.50 1.86
C PHE A 101 2.62 1.46 0.66
N THR A 102 2.33 2.62 0.09
CA THR A 102 1.43 2.70 -1.07
C THR A 102 2.22 2.61 -2.37
N ILE A 103 1.77 1.76 -3.30
CA ILE A 103 2.29 1.65 -4.68
C ILE A 103 1.12 1.78 -5.65
N ASP A 104 1.32 2.50 -6.76
CA ASP A 104 0.32 2.60 -7.82
C ASP A 104 0.30 1.31 -8.67
N ASP A 105 -0.83 1.06 -9.34
CA ASP A 105 -1.07 -0.14 -10.15
C ASP A 105 -0.33 -0.20 -11.50
N ASP A 106 0.48 0.81 -11.78
CA ASP A 106 1.46 0.85 -12.87
C ASP A 106 2.90 1.08 -12.37
N CYS A 107 3.15 0.82 -11.08
CA CYS A 107 4.50 0.89 -10.55
C CYS A 107 5.33 -0.34 -11.01
N PHE A 108 6.54 -0.10 -11.52
CA PHE A 108 7.44 -1.16 -11.99
C PHE A 108 8.54 -1.46 -10.94
N THR A 109 8.93 -2.73 -10.80
CA THR A 109 10.09 -3.12 -9.98
C THR A 109 11.41 -2.97 -10.74
N LEU A 110 12.47 -2.60 -10.01
CA LEU A 110 13.82 -2.56 -10.53
C LEU A 110 14.49 -3.93 -10.48
N THR A 111 14.31 -4.72 -11.53
CA THR A 111 15.09 -5.96 -11.71
C THR A 111 16.16 -5.85 -12.80
N LYS A 112 16.24 -4.71 -13.52
CA LYS A 112 17.30 -4.44 -14.51
C LYS A 112 18.05 -3.13 -14.21
N MET A 113 19.36 -3.21 -14.37
CA MET A 113 20.46 -2.34 -13.90
C MET A 113 20.46 -0.85 -14.27
N TYR A 114 19.37 -0.22 -14.72
CA TYR A 114 19.38 1.19 -15.10
C TYR A 114 18.07 1.87 -14.69
N GLU A 115 18.19 2.80 -13.74
CA GLU A 115 17.25 3.85 -13.31
C GLU A 115 15.76 3.53 -13.23
N SER A 116 15.20 3.56 -12.03
CA SER A 116 13.75 3.66 -11.82
C SER A 116 13.48 4.15 -10.41
N VAL A 117 12.39 4.89 -10.27
CA VAL A 117 11.98 5.54 -9.02
C VAL A 117 10.66 4.92 -8.62
N SER A 118 10.67 4.00 -7.65
CA SER A 118 9.43 3.64 -6.96
C SER A 118 9.09 4.78 -6.00
N ILE A 119 8.21 5.70 -6.40
CA ILE A 119 7.70 6.74 -5.50
C ILE A 119 6.59 6.11 -4.65
N GLY A 120 6.96 5.22 -3.74
CA GLY A 120 6.04 4.79 -2.71
C GLY A 120 6.10 5.74 -1.53
N ARG A 121 4.95 6.00 -0.89
CA ARG A 121 4.91 6.75 0.37
C ARG A 121 4.82 5.77 1.52
N ILE A 122 5.77 5.86 2.45
CA ILE A 122 5.70 5.18 3.75
C ILE A 122 5.05 6.13 4.74
N LEU A 123 4.00 5.67 5.40
CA LEU A 123 3.41 6.34 6.54
C LEU A 123 3.74 5.56 7.81
N ASP A 124 4.46 6.20 8.74
CA ASP A 124 4.65 5.69 10.10
C ASP A 124 3.45 6.14 10.97
N LYS A 125 2.75 5.17 11.56
CA LYS A 125 1.57 5.40 12.39
C LYS A 125 1.88 5.56 13.87
N LYS A 126 3.15 5.58 14.27
CA LYS A 126 3.59 5.66 15.68
C LYS A 126 2.91 6.76 16.50
N ASP A 127 2.63 7.92 15.88
CA ASP A 127 2.04 9.09 16.56
C ASP A 127 0.58 9.36 16.18
N TRP A 128 -0.09 8.44 15.47
CA TRP A 128 -1.48 8.63 15.08
C TRP A 128 -2.40 8.53 16.28
N LYS A 129 -3.10 9.63 16.58
CA LYS A 129 -4.13 9.68 17.62
C LYS A 129 -5.50 9.61 16.98
N VAL A 130 -6.34 8.68 17.45
CA VAL A 130 -7.75 8.66 17.07
C VAL A 130 -8.42 9.88 17.70
N VAL A 131 -8.67 10.91 16.90
CA VAL A 131 -9.44 12.08 17.33
C VAL A 131 -10.92 11.70 17.30
N ARG A 132 -11.51 11.40 18.46
CA ARG A 132 -12.96 11.23 18.61
C ARG A 132 -13.58 12.62 18.84
N GLY A 133 -14.11 13.27 17.79
CA GLY A 133 -14.71 14.61 17.88
C GLY A 133 -15.00 15.25 16.51
N GLU A 134 -15.47 16.50 16.50
CA GLU A 134 -15.61 17.31 15.28
C GLU A 134 -14.24 17.46 14.58
N MET A 135 -14.26 17.44 13.25
CA MET A 135 -13.06 17.57 12.43
C MET A 135 -12.40 18.93 12.71
N PRO A 136 -11.14 18.98 13.17
CA PRO A 136 -10.50 20.24 13.49
C PRO A 136 -10.46 21.13 12.23
N PRO A 137 -10.73 22.45 12.35
CA PRO A 137 -10.72 23.34 11.20
C PRO A 137 -9.33 23.30 10.56
N ARG A 138 -9.29 22.89 9.28
CA ARG A 138 -8.10 22.75 8.42
C ARG A 138 -6.82 22.42 9.19
N LEU A 139 -6.52 21.13 9.33
CA LEU A 139 -5.18 20.69 9.71
C LEU A 139 -4.16 21.27 8.71
N SER A 140 -3.40 22.25 9.19
CA SER A 140 -2.26 22.78 8.47
C SER A 140 -1.20 21.69 8.39
N ARG A 141 -1.09 21.07 7.22
CA ARG A 141 0.08 20.30 6.73
C ARG A 141 0.57 19.23 7.72
N VAL A 142 0.00 18.02 7.62
CA VAL A 142 0.65 16.83 8.18
C VAL A 142 1.98 16.66 7.46
N GLU A 143 3.08 16.70 8.21
CA GLU A 143 4.42 16.47 7.70
C GLU A 143 4.57 14.98 7.37
N VAL A 144 4.22 14.59 6.15
CA VAL A 144 4.49 13.25 5.63
C VAL A 144 5.99 13.14 5.43
N LYS A 145 6.69 12.53 6.38
CA LYS A 145 8.10 12.13 6.21
C LYS A 145 8.17 11.00 5.20
N GLY A 146 8.25 11.34 3.91
CA GLY A 146 8.56 10.38 2.86
C GLY A 146 9.98 9.86 3.06
N LEU A 147 10.13 8.60 3.43
CA LEU A 147 11.40 7.89 3.34
C LEU A 147 11.58 7.44 1.90
N ILE A 148 12.43 8.15 1.14
CA ILE A 148 12.98 7.64 -0.11
C ILE A 148 14.15 6.73 0.29
N TYR A 149 14.00 5.42 0.11
CA TYR A 149 15.13 4.50 0.26
C TYR A 149 16.08 4.69 -0.93
N ARG A 150 17.18 5.43 -0.70
CA ARG A 150 18.36 5.39 -1.58
C ARG A 150 19.38 4.47 -0.91
N GLN A 151 19.62 3.29 -1.47
CA GLN A 151 20.73 2.46 -1.04
C GLN A 151 22.03 3.12 -1.53
N GLU A 152 22.76 3.78 -0.63
CA GLU A 152 24.10 4.29 -0.93
C GLU A 152 25.06 3.10 -1.07
N ARG A 153 25.75 3.03 -2.22
CA ARG A 153 26.80 2.03 -2.43
C ARG A 153 28.00 2.38 -1.56
N ASN A 154 28.40 1.48 -0.68
CA ASN A 154 29.79 1.43 -0.24
C ASN A 154 30.61 0.99 -1.46
N THR A 155 31.40 1.91 -1.99
CA THR A 155 32.47 1.61 -2.94
C THR A 155 33.64 1.03 -2.17
N GLU A 156 33.87 -0.28 -2.34
CA GLU A 156 35.19 -0.90 -2.24
C GLU A 156 35.49 -1.60 -3.57
#